data_AF-A0A379GHV1-F1
#
_entry.id   AF-A0A379GHV1-F1
#
_cell.length_a   1.000
_cell.length_b   1.000
_cell.length_c   1.000
_cell.angle_alpha   90.00
_cell.angle_beta   90.00
_cell.angle_gamma   90.00
#
_symmetry.space_group_name_H-M   'P 1'
#
loop_
_entity.id
_entity.type
_entity.pdbx_description
1 polymer ?
#
loop_
_entity_poly.entity_id
_entity_poly.type
_entity_poly.pdbx_seq_one_letter_code
_entity_poly.pdbx_strand_id
1 'polypeptide(L)' 'MVIAGSFERIHRSNLIGMGVLPLEFPNGVSRQTLGLKGDEKIEITGA' A
#
# COMPACT_ATOMS: atom_id res chain seq x y z
N MET A 1 5.71 1.68 -6.02
CA MET A 1 4.56 1.07 -5.32
C MET A 1 4.45 1.67 -3.94
N VAL A 2 3.24 1.95 -3.45
CA VAL A 2 3.02 2.53 -2.11
C VAL A 2 1.94 1.72 -1.39
N ILE A 3 2.13 1.40 -0.11
CA ILE A 3 1.14 0.70 0.72
C ILE A 3 0.75 1.60 1.91
N ALA A 4 -0.53 1.89 2.05
CA ALA A 4 -1.06 2.71 3.16
C ALA A 4 -2.39 2.15 3.69
N GLY A 5 -2.77 2.56 4.90
CA GLY A 5 -4.06 2.16 5.50
C GLY A 5 -5.28 2.84 4.86
N SER A 6 -5.08 3.98 4.21
CA SER A 6 -6.08 4.68 3.43
C SER A 6 -5.40 5.74 2.55
N PHE A 7 -5.97 6.05 1.39
CA PHE A 7 -5.53 7.17 0.55
C PHE A 7 -6.65 8.18 0.37
N GLU A 8 -6.32 9.46 0.37
CA GLU A 8 -7.23 10.48 -0.14
C GLU A 8 -7.49 10.28 -1.63
N ARG A 9 -8.72 10.56 -2.06
CA ARG A 9 -9.20 10.28 -3.43
C ARG A 9 -8.32 10.94 -4.50
N ILE A 10 -7.85 12.17 -4.29
CA ILE A 10 -6.98 12.90 -5.23
C ILE A 10 -5.55 12.34 -5.21
N HIS A 11 -5.06 11.98 -4.02
CA HIS A 11 -3.72 11.42 -3.84
C HIS A 11 -3.57 10.06 -4.53
N ARG A 12 -4.62 9.22 -4.45
CA ARG A 12 -4.69 7.95 -5.16
C ARG A 12 -4.60 8.14 -6.68
N SER A 13 -5.38 9.06 -7.25
CA SER A 13 -5.38 9.33 -8.68
C SER A 13 -4.04 9.87 -9.18
N ASN A 14 -3.37 10.71 -8.41
CA ASN A 14 -2.04 11.22 -8.75
C ASN A 14 -0.99 10.11 -8.78
N LEU A 15 -1.01 9.20 -7.79
CA LEU A 15 -0.09 8.05 -7.75
C LEU A 15 -0.29 7.13 -8.95
N ILE A 16 -1.55 6.82 -9.29
CA ILE A 16 -1.89 6.01 -10.47
C ILE A 16 -1.39 6.72 -11.74
N GLY A 17 -1.59 8.03 -11.86
CA GLY A 17 -1.11 8.83 -13.00
C GLY A 17 0.42 8.88 -13.12
N MET A 18 1.16 8.66 -12.03
CA MET A 18 2.62 8.54 -12.02
C MET A 18 3.11 7.09 -12.23
N GLY A 19 2.23 6.13 -12.54
CA GLY A 19 2.58 4.72 -12.68
C GLY A 19 2.87 4.02 -11.35
N VAL A 20 2.50 4.64 -10.22
CA VAL A 20 2.65 4.08 -8.88
C VAL A 20 1.36 3.37 -8.49
N LEU A 21 1.41 2.06 -8.27
CA LEU A 21 0.28 1.31 -7.73
C LEU A 21 0.07 1.66 -6.24
N PRO A 22 -1.08 2.27 -5.86
CA PRO A 22 -1.46 2.46 -4.46
C PRO A 22 -2.18 1.21 -3.96
N LEU A 23 -1.63 0.58 -2.93
CA LEU A 23 -2.20 -0.59 -2.28
C LEU A 23 -2.73 -0.22 -0.89
N GLU A 24 -3.96 -0.63 -0.62
CA GLU A 24 -4.61 -0.42 0.67
C GLU A 24 -4.57 -1.70 1.50
N PHE A 25 -4.34 -1.58 2.81
CA PHE A 25 -4.45 -2.73 3.69
C PHE A 25 -5.93 -3.17 3.78
N PRO A 26 -6.19 -4.50 3.85
CA PRO A 26 -7.53 -4.99 4.12
C PRO A 26 -8.03 -4.54 5.49
N ASN A 27 -9.34 -4.51 5.66
CA ASN A 27 -9.99 -3.97 6.85
C ASN A 27 -9.52 -4.71 8.12
N GLY A 28 -9.10 -3.95 9.14
CA GLY A 28 -8.56 -4.50 10.39
C GLY A 28 -7.12 -5.02 10.32
N VAL A 29 -6.47 -4.92 9.15
CA VAL A 29 -5.06 -5.27 8.97
C VAL A 29 -4.24 -3.99 8.81
N SER A 30 -3.08 -3.95 9.44
CA SER A 30 -2.15 -2.82 9.39
C SER A 30 -0.72 -3.32 9.46
N ARG A 31 0.24 -2.44 9.19
CA ARG A 31 1.67 -2.74 9.32
C ARG A 31 2.02 -3.38 10.66
N GLN A 32 1.39 -2.92 11.75
CA GLN A 32 1.59 -3.44 13.09
C GLN A 32 1.01 -4.84 13.29
N THR A 33 -0.17 -5.13 12.73
CA THR A 33 -0.80 -6.45 12.83
C THR A 33 -0.05 -7.51 12.02
N LEU A 34 0.59 -7.08 10.93
CA LEU A 34 1.46 -7.92 10.10
C LEU A 34 2.91 -7.98 10.61
N GLY A 35 3.25 -7.26 11.70
CA GLY A 35 4.62 -7.21 12.23
C GLY A 35 5.65 -6.59 11.29
N LEU A 36 5.23 -5.81 10.29
CA LEU A 36 6.09 -5.24 9.26
C LEU A 36 6.96 -4.12 9.83
N LYS A 37 8.26 -4.41 10.00
CA LYS A 37 9.24 -3.44 10.52
C LYS A 37 9.78 -2.46 9.47
N GLY A 38 9.59 -2.76 8.19
CA GLY A 38 10.06 -1.94 7.06
C GLY A 38 11.44 -2.31 6.52
N ASP A 39 12.13 -3.26 7.16
CA ASP A 39 13.35 -3.90 6.63
C ASP A 39 13.04 -5.19 5.85
N GLU A 40 11.78 -5.64 5.91
CA GLU A 40 11.34 -6.88 5.29
C GLU A 40 11.13 -6.73 3.79
N LYS A 41 11.46 -7.78 3.03
CA LYS A 41 11.14 -7.85 1.60
C LYS A 41 9.70 -8.30 1.41
N ILE A 42 8.87 -7.45 0.81
CA ILE A 42 7.47 -7.75 0.50
C ILE A 42 7.37 -8.08 -0.99
N GLU A 43 6.81 -9.24 -1.31
CA GLU A 43 6.49 -9.64 -2.69
C GLU A 43 4.97 -9.63 -2.90
N ILE A 44 4.55 -9.10 -4.05
CA ILE A 44 3.15 -8.97 -4.42
C ILE A 44 2.98 -9.74 -5.72
N THR A 45 2.46 -10.95 -5.61
CA THR A 45 2.11 -11.79 -6.77
C THR A 45 0.71 -11.45 -7.27
N GLY A 46 0.60 -10.99 -8.52
CA GLY A 46 -0.69 -10.77 -9.19
C GLY A 46 -0.96 -9.36 -9.76
N ALA A 47 0.09 -8.58 -10.04
CA ALA A 47 -0.07 -7.36 -10.87
C ALA A 47 -0.38 -7.72 -12.33
#